data_AF-A0A972JV20-F1
#
_entry.id   AF-A0A972JV20-F1
#
_cell.length_a   1.000
_cell.length_b   1.000
_cell.length_c   1.000
_cell.angle_alpha   90.00
_cell.angle_beta   90.00
_cell.angle_gamma   90.00
#
_symmetry.space_group_name_H-M   'P 1'
#
loop_
_entity.id
_entity.type
_entity.pdbx_description
1 polymer ?
#
loop_
_entity_poly.entity_id
_entity_poly.type
_entity_poly.pdbx_seq_one_letter_code
_entity_poly.pdbx_strand_id
1 'polypeptide(L)'
;MERLISALFIIVGLINLYPIIGVFGSGTLTNLYGLPFQESNLLILMRHRAILLGLIGVFLIAAAVQHDWQTPALIGGLISMLTFVVIAFLEGGFNLRITIVVIADVIVSVLLGVAGVLRM
;
A
#
# COMPACT_ATOMS: atom_id res chain seq x y z
N MET A 1 19.64 15.33 4.45
CA MET A 1 18.53 14.90 3.58
C MET A 1 18.23 13.42 3.74
N GLU A 2 19.23 12.55 3.86
CA GLU A 2 19.07 11.10 4.03
C GLU A 2 18.09 10.68 5.13
N ARG A 3 18.19 11.27 6.33
CA ARG A 3 17.22 10.96 7.43
C ARG A 3 15.78 11.27 7.08
N LEU A 4 15.54 12.31 6.26
CA LEU A 4 14.21 12.67 5.80
C LEU A 4 13.70 11.64 4.79
N ILE A 5 14.54 11.24 3.84
CA ILE A 5 14.21 10.20 2.85
C ILE A 5 13.89 8.89 3.56
N SER A 6 14.74 8.43 4.48
CA SER A 6 14.48 7.22 5.28
C SER A 6 13.17 7.34 6.07
N ALA A 7 12.88 8.49 6.67
CA ALA A 7 11.61 8.71 7.37
C ALA A 7 10.40 8.60 6.44
N LEU A 8 10.48 9.15 5.22
CA LEU A 8 9.42 9.01 4.20
C LEU A 8 9.22 7.56 3.80
N PHE A 9 10.29 6.79 3.54
CA PHE A 9 10.20 5.36 3.24
C PHE A 9 9.57 4.56 4.38
N ILE A 10 9.88 4.88 5.64
CA ILE A 10 9.25 4.24 6.81
C ILE A 10 7.76 4.56 6.86
N ILE A 11 7.37 5.83 6.70
CA ILE A 11 5.95 6.24 6.73
C ILE A 11 5.16 5.54 5.62
N VAL A 12 5.68 5.58 4.39
CA VAL A 12 5.06 4.92 3.22
C VAL A 12 4.98 3.41 3.43
N GLY A 13 6.04 2.80 3.95
CA GLY A 13 6.10 1.38 4.25
C GLY A 13 5.09 0.96 5.32
N LEU A 14 4.93 1.73 6.40
CA LEU A 14 3.95 1.47 7.45
C LEU A 14 2.51 1.54 6.93
N ILE A 15 2.20 2.50 6.05
CA ILE A 15 0.87 2.61 5.45
C ILE A 15 0.60 1.42 4.52
N ASN A 16 1.59 0.99 3.74
CA ASN A 16 1.49 -0.22 2.91
C ASN A 16 1.44 -1.51 3.73
N LEU A 17 1.96 -1.50 4.96
CA LEU A 17 1.88 -2.63 5.88
C LEU A 17 0.49 -2.76 6.52
N TYR A 18 -0.26 -1.67 6.66
CA TYR A 18 -1.56 -1.64 7.33
C TYR A 18 -2.56 -2.72 6.84
N PRO A 19 -2.72 -2.98 5.53
CA PRO A 19 -3.63 -4.00 5.00
C PRO A 19 -3.34 -5.43 5.50
N ILE A 20 -2.14 -5.73 6.02
CA ILE A 20 -1.77 -7.07 6.50
C ILE A 20 -2.71 -7.59 7.59
N ILE A 21 -3.35 -6.68 8.35
CA ILE A 21 -4.35 -7.05 9.35
C ILE A 21 -5.56 -7.78 8.74
N GLY A 22 -5.83 -7.56 7.44
CA GLY A 22 -6.86 -8.26 6.68
C GLY A 22 -6.64 -9.78 6.57
N VAL A 23 -5.43 -10.27 6.82
CA VAL A 23 -5.14 -11.72 6.84
C VAL A 23 -5.89 -12.43 7.98
N PHE A 24 -6.10 -11.76 9.11
CA PHE A 24 -6.64 -12.38 10.33
C PHE A 24 -8.11 -12.80 10.24
N GLY A 25 -8.90 -12.34 9.26
CA GLY A 25 -10.33 -12.69 9.24
C GLY A 25 -11.20 -11.92 8.26
N SER A 26 -12.34 -12.52 7.90
CA SER A 26 -13.43 -11.86 7.17
C SER A 26 -13.95 -10.62 7.91
N GLY A 27 -13.99 -10.66 9.25
CA GLY A 27 -14.40 -9.51 10.08
C GLY A 27 -13.47 -8.30 9.90
N THR A 28 -12.16 -8.50 9.86
CA THR A 28 -11.19 -7.42 9.64
C THR A 28 -11.29 -6.86 8.23
N LEU A 29 -11.45 -7.72 7.21
CA LEU A 29 -11.68 -7.28 5.84
C LEU A 29 -13.00 -6.51 5.70
N THR A 30 -14.06 -6.97 6.36
CA THR A 30 -15.36 -6.29 6.39
C THR A 30 -15.23 -4.90 7.02
N ASN A 31 -14.41 -4.75 8.07
CA ASN A 31 -14.16 -3.45 8.65
C ASN A 31 -13.26 -2.56 7.76
N LEU A 32 -12.27 -3.13 7.08
CA LEU A 32 -11.39 -2.38 6.18
C LEU A 32 -12.13 -1.87 4.92
N TYR A 33 -12.95 -2.72 4.31
CA TYR A 33 -13.53 -2.45 2.99
C TYR A 33 -15.06 -2.28 2.99
N GLY A 34 -15.75 -2.58 4.09
CA GLY A 34 -17.19 -2.31 4.22
C GLY A 34 -18.06 -3.22 3.37
N LEU A 35 -17.53 -4.35 2.95
CA LEU A 35 -18.20 -5.35 2.12
C LEU A 35 -18.43 -6.63 2.93
N PRO A 36 -19.57 -7.32 2.71
CA PRO A 36 -19.79 -8.64 3.30
C PRO A 36 -18.88 -9.67 2.63
N PHE A 37 -17.75 -10.00 3.24
CA PHE A 37 -16.85 -11.07 2.78
C PHE A 37 -17.38 -12.46 3.15
N GLN A 38 -18.53 -12.82 2.57
CA GLN A 38 -19.19 -14.12 2.75
C GLN A 38 -18.70 -15.14 1.72
N GLU A 39 -18.21 -14.68 0.57
CA GLU A 39 -17.69 -15.54 -0.49
C GLU A 39 -16.22 -15.92 -0.21
N SER A 40 -15.95 -17.23 -0.12
CA SER A 40 -14.61 -17.78 0.16
C SER A 40 -13.55 -17.38 -0.88
N ASN A 41 -13.91 -17.29 -2.17
CA ASN A 41 -12.97 -16.91 -3.23
C ASN A 41 -12.47 -15.47 -3.05
N LEU A 42 -13.40 -14.55 -2.80
CA LEU A 42 -13.08 -13.14 -2.56
C LEU A 42 -12.21 -12.97 -1.31
N LEU A 43 -12.48 -13.76 -0.27
CA LEU A 43 -11.70 -13.74 0.96
C LEU A 43 -10.25 -14.18 0.72
N ILE A 44 -10.03 -15.23 -0.09
CA ILE A 44 -8.68 -15.69 -0.46
C ILE A 44 -7.94 -14.58 -1.22
N LEU A 45 -8.58 -13.97 -2.23
CA LEU A 45 -7.98 -12.90 -3.03
C LEU A 45 -7.59 -11.69 -2.18
N MET A 46 -8.46 -11.27 -1.25
CA MET A 46 -8.18 -10.13 -0.39
C MET A 46 -7.12 -10.40 0.67
N ARG A 47 -7.05 -11.62 1.21
CA ARG A 47 -5.96 -12.02 2.11
C ARG A 47 -4.62 -12.08 1.39
N HIS A 48 -4.60 -12.63 0.17
CA HIS A 48 -3.40 -12.64 -0.66
C HIS A 48 -2.94 -11.21 -0.97
N ARG A 49 -3.87 -10.32 -1.34
CA ARG A 49 -3.59 -8.90 -1.55
C ARG A 49 -3.01 -8.22 -0.31
N ALA A 50 -3.56 -8.52 0.87
CA ALA A 50 -3.05 -8.01 2.14
C ALA A 50 -1.59 -8.43 2.40
N ILE A 51 -1.21 -9.66 2.07
CA ILE A 51 0.18 -10.15 2.17
C ILE A 51 1.08 -9.44 1.17
N LEU A 52 0.64 -9.28 -0.10
CA LEU A 52 1.44 -8.60 -1.12
C LEU A 52 1.75 -7.15 -0.74
N LEU A 53 0.75 -6.41 -0.26
CA LEU A 53 0.95 -5.04 0.23
C LEU A 53 1.85 -5.02 1.47
N GLY A 54 1.67 -5.97 2.38
CA GLY A 54 2.56 -6.15 3.53
C GLY A 54 4.02 -6.37 3.14
N LEU A 55 4.27 -7.19 2.12
CA LEU A 55 5.61 -7.45 1.59
C LEU A 55 6.24 -6.17 1.03
N ILE A 56 5.49 -5.38 0.26
CA ILE A 56 5.93 -4.07 -0.22
C ILE A 56 6.22 -3.11 0.94
N GLY A 57 5.36 -3.10 1.96
CA GLY A 57 5.55 -2.29 3.16
C GLY A 57 6.84 -2.62 3.91
N VAL A 58 7.12 -3.91 4.14
CA VAL A 58 8.38 -4.36 4.74
C VAL A 58 9.56 -4.00 3.85
N PHE A 59 9.45 -4.16 2.54
CA PHE A 59 10.53 -3.85 1.60
C PHE A 59 10.88 -2.35 1.61
N LEU A 60 9.87 -1.48 1.66
CA LEU A 60 10.07 -0.03 1.81
C LEU A 60 10.77 0.34 3.13
N ILE A 61 10.37 -0.30 4.25
CA ILE A 61 11.02 -0.09 5.55
C ILE A 61 12.47 -0.58 5.51
N ALA A 62 12.74 -1.73 4.91
CA ALA A 62 14.10 -2.25 4.74
C ALA A 62 14.98 -1.31 3.90
N ALA A 63 14.41 -0.74 2.83
CA ALA A 63 15.08 0.26 1.99
C ALA A 63 15.35 1.59 2.70
N ALA A 64 14.62 1.90 3.79
CA ALA A 64 14.94 3.06 4.62
C ALA A 64 16.29 2.91 5.35
N VAL A 65 16.71 1.67 5.64
CA VAL A 65 17.99 1.34 6.29
C VAL A 65 19.07 1.07 5.25
N GLN A 66 18.75 0.33 4.17
CA GLN A 66 19.68 0.02 3.09
C GLN A 66 19.46 0.95 1.88
N HIS A 67 20.35 1.93 1.72
CA HIS A 67 20.25 2.98 0.68
C HIS A 67 20.26 2.43 -0.76
N ASP A 68 20.95 1.33 -1.02
CA ASP A 68 21.01 0.68 -2.33
C ASP A 68 19.64 0.14 -2.77
N TRP A 69 18.77 -0.18 -1.81
CA TRP A 69 17.45 -0.76 -2.08
C TRP A 69 16.36 0.30 -2.28
N GLN A 70 16.67 1.59 -2.10
CA GLN A 70 15.70 2.66 -2.24
C GLN A 70 15.16 2.79 -3.68
N THR A 71 16.00 2.64 -4.70
CA THR A 71 15.55 2.70 -6.11
C THR A 71 14.53 1.59 -6.42
N PRO A 72 14.85 0.29 -6.21
CA PRO A 72 13.89 -0.78 -6.50
C PRO A 72 12.65 -0.70 -5.59
N ALA A 73 12.78 -0.31 -4.32
CA ALA A 73 11.64 -0.16 -3.42
C ALA A 73 10.72 1.00 -3.82
N LEU A 74 11.27 2.11 -4.31
CA LEU A 74 10.50 3.23 -4.84
C LEU A 74 9.68 2.81 -6.07
N ILE A 75 10.33 2.15 -7.03
CA ILE A 75 9.66 1.67 -8.25
C ILE A 75 8.57 0.66 -7.91
N GLY A 76 8.89 -0.35 -7.09
CA GLY A 76 7.93 -1.37 -6.67
C GLY A 76 6.74 -0.81 -5.90
N GLY A 77 6.99 0.11 -4.97
CA GLY A 77 5.94 0.80 -4.20
C GLY A 77 5.01 1.62 -5.09
N LEU A 78 5.57 2.44 -5.98
CA LEU A 78 4.79 3.25 -6.92
C LEU A 78 3.94 2.39 -7.85
N ILE A 79 4.51 1.34 -8.44
CA ILE A 79 3.77 0.42 -9.31
C ILE A 79 2.59 -0.21 -8.55
N SER A 80 2.81 -0.67 -7.31
CA SER A 80 1.78 -1.31 -6.50
C SER A 80 0.59 -0.38 -6.24
N MET A 81 0.86 0.85 -5.80
CA MET A 81 -0.17 1.82 -5.43
C MET A 81 -0.87 2.42 -6.65
N LEU A 82 -0.12 2.84 -7.67
CA LEU A 82 -0.71 3.43 -8.88
C LEU A 82 -1.58 2.43 -9.64
N THR A 83 -1.17 1.16 -9.71
CA THR A 83 -1.98 0.11 -10.35
C THR A 83 -3.34 -0.04 -9.65
N PHE A 84 -3.37 -0.04 -8.32
CA PHE A 84 -4.63 -0.10 -7.60
C PHE A 84 -5.52 1.11 -7.86
N VAL A 85 -4.94 2.32 -7.82
CA VAL A 85 -5.67 3.57 -8.08
C VAL A 85 -6.28 3.54 -9.48
N VAL A 86 -5.50 3.19 -10.50
CA VAL A 86 -5.98 3.08 -11.89
C VAL A 86 -7.10 2.07 -12.02
N ILE A 87 -6.95 0.85 -11.47
CA ILE A 87 -7.99 -0.18 -11.53
C ILE A 87 -9.27 0.29 -10.82
N ALA A 88 -9.16 0.94 -9.66
CA ALA A 88 -10.31 1.45 -8.93
C ALA A 88 -11.11 2.48 -9.75
N PHE A 89 -10.43 3.37 -10.47
CA PHE A 89 -11.08 4.34 -11.35
C PHE A 89 -11.68 3.69 -12.61
N LEU A 90 -11.05 2.65 -13.16
CA LEU A 90 -11.56 1.93 -14.33
C LEU A 90 -12.84 1.14 -14.02
N GLU A 91 -12.90 0.48 -12.86
CA GLU A 91 -14.09 -0.27 -12.43
C GLU A 91 -15.23 0.66 -11.98
N GLY A 92 -14.90 1.79 -11.35
CA GLY A 92 -15.90 2.72 -10.82
C GLY A 92 -16.76 2.12 -9.69
N GLY A 93 -17.76 2.88 -9.23
CA GLY A 93 -18.78 2.37 -8.28
C GLY A 93 -18.28 1.95 -6.89
N PHE A 94 -17.07 2.32 -6.50
CA PHE A 94 -16.47 1.91 -5.24
C PHE A 94 -17.08 2.63 -4.02
N ASN A 95 -17.21 1.91 -2.90
CA ASN A 95 -17.82 2.42 -1.67
C ASN A 95 -16.91 3.42 -0.92
N LEU A 96 -17.47 4.12 0.07
CA LEU A 96 -16.75 5.10 0.89
C LEU A 96 -15.46 4.57 1.53
N ARG A 97 -15.42 3.28 1.90
CA ARG A 97 -14.22 2.69 2.52
C ARG A 97 -13.11 2.42 1.50
N ILE A 98 -13.46 1.98 0.30
CA ILE A 98 -12.51 1.85 -0.81
C ILE A 98 -12.01 3.23 -1.23
N THR A 99 -12.86 4.27 -1.24
CA THR A 99 -12.42 5.66 -1.48
C THR A 99 -11.32 6.10 -0.52
N ILE A 100 -11.43 5.77 0.77
CA ILE A 100 -10.40 6.09 1.77
C ILE A 100 -9.07 5.40 1.43
N VAL A 101 -9.11 4.14 0.99
CA VAL A 101 -7.91 3.40 0.57
C VAL A 101 -7.29 4.03 -0.68
N VAL A 102 -8.10 4.42 -1.67
CA VAL A 102 -7.61 5.10 -2.88
C VAL A 102 -6.95 6.43 -2.51
N ILE A 103 -7.57 7.23 -1.63
CA ILE A 103 -6.98 8.50 -1.17
C ILE A 103 -5.65 8.25 -0.43
N ALA A 104 -5.60 7.23 0.42
CA ALA A 104 -4.37 6.85 1.11
C ALA A 104 -3.26 6.49 0.11
N ASP A 105 -3.55 5.63 -0.87
CA ASP A 105 -2.57 5.21 -1.88
C ASP A 105 -2.08 6.38 -2.75
N VAL A 106 -2.95 7.35 -3.07
CA VAL A 106 -2.57 8.58 -3.78
C VAL A 106 -1.61 9.42 -2.92
N ILE A 107 -1.96 9.68 -1.66
CA ILE A 107 -1.12 10.47 -0.74
C ILE A 107 0.26 9.80 -0.57
N VAL A 108 0.28 8.50 -0.35
CA VAL A 108 1.50 7.72 -0.16
C VAL A 108 2.35 7.68 -1.42
N SER A 109 1.73 7.56 -2.59
CA SER A 109 2.44 7.63 -3.88
C SER A 109 3.10 9.00 -4.10
N VAL A 110 2.41 10.09 -3.76
CA VAL A 110 2.98 11.44 -3.81
C VAL A 110 4.15 11.56 -2.82
N LEU A 111 3.99 11.05 -1.60
CA LEU A 111 5.01 11.09 -0.56
C LEU A 111 6.29 10.32 -0.99
N LEU A 112 6.11 9.14 -1.57
CA LEU A 112 7.19 8.31 -2.09
C LEU A 112 7.85 8.96 -3.33
N GLY A 113 7.06 9.62 -4.18
CA GLY A 113 7.57 10.40 -5.31
C GLY A 113 8.45 11.57 -4.86
N VAL A 114 8.03 12.31 -3.82
CA VAL A 114 8.84 13.38 -3.21
C VAL A 114 10.14 12.82 -2.64
N ALA A 115 10.10 11.66 -1.96
CA ALA A 115 11.31 10.99 -1.48
C ALA A 115 12.28 10.64 -2.63
N GLY A 116 11.74 10.24 -3.79
CA GLY A 116 12.52 10.00 -5.00
C GLY A 116 13.17 11.25 -5.58
N VAL A 117 12.43 12.35 -5.66
CA VAL A 117 12.95 13.64 -6.15
C VAL A 117 14.03 14.20 -5.22
N LEU A 118 13.85 14.09 -3.90
CA LEU A 118 14.83 14.53 -2.90
C LEU A 118 16.12 13.69 -2.88
N ARG A 119 16.11 12.52 -3.50
CA ARG A 119 17.27 11.63 -3.59
C ARG A 119 18.14 11.92 -4.82
N MET A 120 17.56 12.51 -5.89
CA MET A 120 18.27 12.92 -7.11
C MET A 120 19.14 14.15 -6.84
#